data_AF-A0A7S0N1K6-F1
#
_entry.id   AF-A0A7S0N1K6-F1
#
_cell.length_a   1.000
_cell.length_b   1.000
_cell.length_c   1.000
_cell.angle_alpha   90.00
_cell.angle_beta   90.00
_cell.angle_gamma   90.00
#
_symmetry.space_group_name_H-M   'P 1'
#
loop_
_entity.id
_entity.type
_entity.pdbx_description
1 polymer ?
#
loop_
_entity_poly.entity_id
_entity_poly.type
_entity_poly.pdbx_seq_one_letter_code
_entity_poly.pdbx_strand_id
1 'polypeptide(L)'
;ARPVFRLRNKYAAGNVQSGALCPPCDKEGCGACSREGKTPLWDLGVRGEGEIIGCGDTGVDVDSCFFWDPACLEGFPGPAFWPAVSPAHRKVVSYMSHGDGADQAGGHGTHVAGSILGSLPPAIARRP
;
A
#
# COMPACT_ATOMS: atom_id res chain seq x y z
N ALA A 1 -9.14 -14.06 -25.60
CA ALA A 1 -7.74 -14.01 -25.11
C ALA A 1 -7.76 -14.07 -23.57
N ARG A 2 -6.86 -14.84 -22.94
CA ARG A 2 -6.73 -14.87 -21.47
C ARG A 2 -5.96 -13.62 -21.02
N PRO A 3 -6.41 -12.87 -19.99
CA PRO A 3 -5.64 -11.75 -19.46
C PRO A 3 -4.31 -12.25 -18.89
N VAL A 4 -3.21 -11.59 -19.27
CA VAL A 4 -1.87 -11.85 -18.73
C VAL A 4 -1.65 -10.88 -17.57
N PHE A 5 -1.81 -11.38 -16.35
CA PHE A 5 -1.47 -10.60 -15.16
C PHE A 5 0.05 -10.46 -15.05
N ARG A 6 0.57 -9.24 -15.24
CA ARG A 6 1.95 -8.92 -14.91
C ARG A 6 1.98 -8.26 -13.54
N LEU A 7 2.51 -8.99 -12.55
CA LEU A 7 2.78 -8.44 -11.22
C LEU A 7 4.01 -7.54 -11.31
N ARG A 8 3.81 -6.23 -11.47
CA ARG A 8 4.86 -5.24 -11.23
C ARG A 8 4.91 -4.97 -9.71
N ASN A 9 6.09 -4.68 -9.17
CA ASN A 9 6.25 -4.29 -7.75
C ASN A 9 5.91 -5.36 -6.71
N LYS A 10 6.01 -6.65 -7.09
CA LYS A 10 5.83 -7.80 -6.18
C LYS A 10 6.67 -7.73 -4.91
N TYR A 11 7.85 -7.08 -4.96
CA TYR A 11 8.78 -6.94 -3.84
C TYR A 11 8.97 -5.49 -3.38
N ALA A 12 8.04 -4.60 -3.73
CA ALA A 12 8.16 -3.18 -3.43
C ALA A 12 8.30 -2.87 -1.94
N ALA A 13 7.86 -3.75 -1.04
CA ALA A 13 8.07 -3.62 0.39
C ALA A 13 8.68 -4.91 0.95
N GLY A 14 9.79 -4.79 1.70
CA GLY A 14 10.39 -5.91 2.45
C GLY A 14 9.87 -6.00 3.88
N ASN A 15 9.54 -4.84 4.47
CA ASN A 15 8.97 -4.65 5.80
C ASN A 15 7.79 -3.70 5.63
N VAL A 16 6.56 -4.17 5.85
CA VAL A 16 5.35 -3.34 5.72
C VAL A 16 5.02 -2.62 7.03
N GLN A 17 4.33 -1.47 6.99
CA GLN A 17 4.01 -0.69 8.22
C GLN A 17 3.25 -1.47 9.32
N SER A 18 2.69 -2.65 9.03
CA SER A 18 2.05 -3.53 10.01
C SER A 18 2.94 -4.68 10.50
N GLY A 19 4.15 -4.83 9.96
CA GLY A 19 5.00 -6.03 10.06
C GLY A 19 4.40 -7.33 9.51
N ALA A 20 3.12 -7.32 9.14
CA ALA A 20 2.42 -8.45 8.57
C ALA A 20 2.74 -8.55 7.07
N LEU A 21 3.78 -9.31 6.73
CA LEU A 21 4.17 -9.59 5.34
C LEU A 21 3.21 -10.53 4.61
N CYS A 22 2.07 -10.92 5.22
CA CYS A 22 1.13 -11.83 4.61
C CYS A 22 -0.34 -11.45 4.72
N PRO A 23 -1.11 -11.82 3.67
CA PRO A 23 -2.56 -11.75 3.74
C PRO A 23 -3.12 -12.73 4.78
N PRO A 24 -4.32 -12.48 5.33
CA PRO A 24 -5.01 -13.40 6.20
C PRO A 24 -5.33 -14.67 5.41
N CYS A 25 -4.77 -15.79 5.82
CA CYS A 25 -5.11 -17.09 5.27
C CYS A 25 -6.08 -17.81 6.21
N ASP A 26 -7.23 -18.17 5.67
CA ASP A 26 -8.42 -18.72 6.33
C ASP A 26 -8.41 -20.25 6.45
N LYS A 27 -7.26 -20.90 6.24
CA LYS A 27 -7.12 -22.35 6.32
C LYS A 27 -5.95 -22.73 7.22
N GLU A 28 -6.27 -23.54 8.23
CA GLU A 28 -5.35 -24.39 8.99
C GLU A 28 -4.29 -24.96 8.03
N GLY A 29 -3.05 -24.45 8.11
CA GLY A 29 -1.96 -24.86 7.21
C GLY A 29 -1.30 -23.75 6.40
N CYS A 30 -1.68 -22.49 6.57
CA CYS A 30 -0.84 -21.38 6.12
C CYS A 30 0.36 -21.24 7.05
N GLY A 31 1.44 -21.95 6.70
CA GLY A 31 2.71 -21.88 7.42
C GLY A 31 3.12 -20.44 7.64
N ALA A 32 3.50 -20.14 8.89
CA ALA A 32 3.75 -18.82 9.41
C ALA A 32 4.44 -17.89 8.39
N CYS A 33 3.79 -16.76 8.12
CA CYS A 33 4.48 -15.61 7.58
C CYS A 33 5.27 -14.91 8.68
N SER A 34 6.17 -15.66 9.29
CA SER A 34 7.18 -15.20 10.22
C SER A 34 8.47 -15.05 9.43
N ARG A 35 8.64 -13.94 8.73
CA ARG A 35 9.96 -13.31 8.75
C ARG A 35 9.96 -12.39 9.96
N GLU A 36 10.17 -12.98 11.14
CA GLU A 36 10.63 -12.27 12.33
C GLU A 36 12.03 -11.71 12.05
N GLY A 37 12.10 -10.67 11.20
CA GLY A 37 13.17 -9.70 11.33
C GLY A 37 12.93 -8.98 12.66
N LYS A 38 13.95 -8.87 13.51
CA LYS A 38 13.86 -7.99 14.68
C LYS A 38 13.52 -6.60 14.17
N THR A 39 12.35 -6.09 14.55
CA THR A 39 11.89 -4.75 14.19
C THR A 39 11.79 -3.95 15.48
N PRO A 40 12.94 -3.65 16.12
CA PRO A 40 12.96 -3.10 17.48
C PRO A 40 12.19 -1.77 17.58
N LEU A 41 12.10 -1.00 16.49
CA LEU A 41 11.27 0.19 16.46
C LEU A 41 9.76 -0.14 16.51
N TRP A 42 9.31 -1.18 15.82
CA TRP A 42 7.92 -1.62 15.86
C TRP A 42 7.56 -2.29 17.18
N ASP A 43 8.50 -3.03 17.79
CA ASP A 43 8.36 -3.61 19.13
C ASP A 43 8.19 -2.51 20.19
N LEU A 44 8.75 -1.32 19.93
CA LEU A 44 8.58 -0.11 20.74
C LEU A 44 7.35 0.73 20.32
N GLY A 45 6.52 0.24 19.41
CA GLY A 45 5.30 0.91 18.93
C GLY A 45 5.53 2.01 17.89
N VAL A 46 6.75 2.18 17.38
CA VAL A 46 7.09 3.20 16.38
C VAL A 46 6.93 2.61 14.97
N ARG A 47 5.71 2.61 14.42
CA ARG A 47 5.41 2.05 13.09
C ARG A 47 5.03 3.10 12.04
N GLY A 48 4.99 4.38 12.44
CA GLY A 48 4.76 5.52 11.55
C GLY A 48 3.29 5.90 11.37
N GLU A 49 2.39 5.41 12.22
CA GLU A 49 1.00 5.87 12.24
C GLU A 49 0.90 7.35 12.62
N GLY A 50 0.05 8.10 11.91
CA GLY A 50 -0.12 9.54 12.13
C GLY A 50 0.93 10.41 11.44
N GLU A 51 2.03 9.82 10.96
CA GLU A 51 3.09 10.54 10.24
C GLU A 51 2.78 10.62 8.75
N ILE A 52 3.08 11.78 8.15
CA ILE A 52 2.95 12.02 6.72
C ILE A 52 4.34 12.15 6.12
N ILE A 53 4.61 11.38 5.05
CA ILE A 53 5.83 11.47 4.27
C ILE A 53 5.53 11.87 2.83
N GLY A 54 6.31 12.83 2.32
CA GLY A 54 6.31 13.19 0.91
C GLY A 54 7.25 12.30 0.11
N CYS A 55 6.80 11.84 -1.06
CA CYS A 55 7.60 11.09 -2.01
C CYS A 55 7.44 11.72 -3.39
N GLY A 56 8.53 12.25 -3.95
CA GLY A 56 8.58 12.73 -5.33
C GLY A 56 9.27 11.69 -6.20
N ASP A 57 8.51 11.04 -7.08
CA ASP A 57 8.99 9.97 -7.96
C ASP A 57 8.15 9.93 -9.26
N THR A 58 8.22 8.86 -10.05
CA THR A 58 7.50 8.68 -11.33
C THR A 58 5.99 8.54 -11.19
N GLY A 59 5.49 8.52 -9.95
CA GLY A 59 4.07 8.41 -9.59
C GLY A 59 3.82 7.27 -8.61
N VAL A 60 2.55 7.00 -8.30
CA VAL A 60 2.16 5.84 -7.50
C VAL A 60 0.93 5.17 -8.12
N ASP A 61 0.97 3.84 -8.23
CA ASP A 61 -0.18 3.02 -8.58
C ASP A 61 -1.03 2.80 -7.33
N VAL A 62 -2.08 3.62 -7.17
CA VAL A 62 -3.01 3.53 -6.03
C VAL A 62 -3.83 2.25 -6.01
N ASP A 63 -3.92 1.53 -7.14
CA ASP A 63 -4.58 0.24 -7.24
C ASP A 63 -3.66 -0.93 -6.84
N SER A 64 -2.38 -0.66 -6.60
CA SER A 64 -1.46 -1.65 -6.02
C SER A 64 -1.97 -2.13 -4.65
N CYS A 65 -1.82 -3.42 -4.34
CA CYS A 65 -2.23 -3.99 -3.06
C CYS A 65 -1.65 -3.27 -1.82
N PHE A 66 -0.55 -2.53 -1.97
CA PHE A 66 0.06 -1.76 -0.89
C PHE A 66 -0.61 -0.40 -0.60
N PHE A 67 -1.34 0.14 -1.58
CA PHE A 67 -1.98 1.46 -1.52
C PHE A 67 -3.49 1.40 -1.63
N TRP A 68 -4.02 0.32 -2.21
CA TRP A 68 -5.44 0.12 -2.45
C TRP A 68 -6.27 0.39 -1.20
N ASP A 69 -7.41 1.04 -1.44
CA ASP A 69 -8.41 1.39 -0.45
C ASP A 69 -9.72 0.64 -0.74
N PRO A 70 -10.21 -0.20 0.20
CA PRO A 70 -11.52 -0.84 0.07
C PRO A 70 -12.69 0.12 -0.15
N ALA A 71 -12.60 1.36 0.35
CA ALA A 71 -13.64 2.36 0.16
C ALA A 71 -13.89 2.67 -1.33
N CYS A 72 -12.92 2.42 -2.22
CA CYS A 72 -13.11 2.55 -3.67
C CYS A 72 -14.23 1.63 -4.19
N LEU A 73 -14.50 0.49 -3.54
CA LEU A 73 -15.64 -0.38 -3.87
C LEU A 73 -17.00 0.24 -3.51
N GLU A 74 -17.01 1.19 -2.57
CA GLU A 74 -18.20 1.91 -2.11
C GLU A 74 -18.41 3.25 -2.86
N GLY A 75 -17.66 3.47 -3.95
CA GLY A 75 -17.74 4.67 -4.77
C GLY A 75 -16.88 5.84 -4.30
N PHE A 76 -15.93 5.60 -3.38
CA PHE A 76 -14.95 6.61 -3.00
C PHE A 76 -14.05 6.97 -4.21
N PRO A 77 -13.85 8.27 -4.51
CA PRO A 77 -13.18 8.70 -5.74
C PRO A 77 -11.66 8.54 -5.76
N GLY A 78 -11.04 8.08 -4.67
CA GLY A 78 -9.58 7.98 -4.53
C GLY A 78 -8.97 9.16 -3.76
N PRO A 79 -7.64 9.33 -3.81
CA PRO A 79 -6.95 10.34 -3.02
C PRO A 79 -7.31 11.78 -3.43
N ALA A 80 -7.11 12.72 -2.51
CA ALA A 80 -7.17 14.14 -2.84
C ALA A 80 -6.00 14.54 -3.74
N PHE A 81 -6.22 15.53 -4.61
CA PHE A 81 -5.18 16.13 -5.43
C PHE A 81 -4.77 17.50 -4.87
N TRP A 82 -3.47 17.77 -4.84
CA TRP A 82 -2.92 19.05 -4.38
C TRP A 82 -3.60 20.22 -5.11
N PRO A 83 -3.99 21.31 -4.41
CA PRO A 83 -3.65 21.66 -3.02
C PRO A 83 -4.54 21.06 -1.93
N ALA A 84 -5.52 20.22 -2.27
CA ALA A 84 -6.35 19.57 -1.28
C ALA A 84 -5.59 18.44 -0.57
N VAL A 85 -5.81 18.33 0.74
CA VAL A 85 -5.34 17.23 1.57
C VAL A 85 -6.56 16.60 2.23
N SER A 86 -6.71 15.27 2.10
CA SER A 86 -7.82 14.53 2.68
C SER A 86 -7.34 13.21 3.27
N PRO A 87 -7.64 12.90 4.55
CA PRO A 87 -7.34 11.60 5.14
C PRO A 87 -8.31 10.50 4.71
N ALA A 88 -9.26 10.78 3.79
CA ALA A 88 -10.31 9.84 3.42
C ALA A 88 -9.78 8.59 2.69
N HIS A 89 -8.67 8.71 1.95
CA HIS A 89 -7.99 7.57 1.37
C HIS A 89 -7.00 6.98 2.38
N ARG A 90 -7.01 5.66 2.58
CA ARG A 90 -6.25 4.92 3.60
C ARG A 90 -4.76 5.25 3.68
N LYS A 91 -4.12 5.49 2.52
CA LYS A 91 -2.65 5.66 2.43
C LYS A 91 -2.20 7.00 1.82
N VAL A 92 -2.76 7.39 0.68
CA VAL A 92 -2.41 8.62 -0.04
C VAL A 92 -3.34 9.77 0.35
N VAL A 93 -2.86 10.72 1.17
CA VAL A 93 -3.68 11.85 1.65
C VAL A 93 -3.70 13.06 0.70
N SER A 94 -2.71 13.15 -0.19
CA SER A 94 -2.61 14.18 -1.23
C SER A 94 -1.70 13.66 -2.34
N TYR A 95 -2.10 13.85 -3.59
CA TYR A 95 -1.31 13.52 -4.77
C TYR A 95 -1.05 14.78 -5.59
N MET A 96 0.21 15.01 -5.96
CA MET A 96 0.60 16.10 -6.85
C MET A 96 1.10 15.49 -8.16
N SER A 97 0.30 15.58 -9.21
CA SER A 97 0.70 15.17 -10.55
C SER A 97 1.39 16.31 -11.29
N HIS A 98 2.61 16.09 -11.76
CA HIS A 98 3.26 16.96 -12.73
C HIS A 98 3.30 16.27 -14.09
N GLY A 99 2.16 16.22 -14.78
CA GLY A 99 1.97 15.47 -16.02
C GLY A 99 0.71 14.60 -15.97
N ASP A 100 0.84 13.39 -15.45
CA ASP A 100 -0.25 12.42 -15.27
C ASP A 100 -0.44 11.99 -13.81
N GLY A 101 -1.59 11.38 -13.52
CA GLY A 101 -2.03 10.98 -12.18
C GLY A 101 -1.67 9.56 -11.80
N ALA A 102 -0.72 8.92 -12.48
CA ALA A 102 -0.42 7.50 -12.34
C ALA A 102 1.09 7.24 -12.38
N ASP A 103 1.51 6.02 -12.05
CA ASP A 103 2.90 5.60 -12.23
C ASP A 103 3.16 5.04 -13.64
N GLN A 104 4.39 5.20 -14.12
CA GLN A 104 4.78 4.82 -15.46
C GLN A 104 5.01 3.31 -15.61
N ALA A 105 5.17 2.89 -16.87
CA ALA A 105 5.55 1.52 -17.20
C ALA A 105 6.92 1.16 -16.61
N GLY A 106 6.91 0.41 -15.52
CA GLY A 106 8.11 0.06 -14.74
C GLY A 106 7.81 0.09 -13.25
N GLY A 107 6.95 1.02 -12.83
CA GLY A 107 6.43 1.08 -11.47
C GLY A 107 7.46 1.57 -10.44
N HIS A 108 8.43 2.39 -10.85
CA HIS A 108 9.55 2.81 -9.99
C HIS A 108 9.04 3.56 -8.76
N GLY A 109 8.19 4.57 -8.94
CA GLY A 109 7.63 5.33 -7.83
C GLY A 109 6.74 4.50 -6.91
N THR A 110 5.97 3.55 -7.47
CA THR A 110 5.23 2.56 -6.68
C THR A 110 6.16 1.64 -5.89
N HIS A 111 7.32 1.27 -6.45
CA HIS A 111 8.32 0.48 -5.73
C HIS A 111 8.92 1.27 -4.57
N VAL A 112 9.33 2.51 -4.83
CA VAL A 112 9.90 3.42 -3.82
C VAL A 112 8.90 3.70 -2.71
N ALA A 113 7.68 4.12 -3.06
CA ALA A 113 6.61 4.37 -2.10
C ALA A 113 6.28 3.09 -1.30
N GLY A 114 6.28 1.92 -1.96
CA GLY A 114 6.05 0.64 -1.30
C GLY A 114 7.13 0.34 -0.27
N SER A 115 8.39 0.67 -0.57
CA SER A 115 9.52 0.43 0.33
C SER A 115 9.48 1.34 1.54
N ILE A 116 8.93 2.55 1.39
CA ILE A 116 8.77 3.52 2.47
C ILE A 116 7.64 3.13 3.41
N LEU A 117 6.43 2.89 2.87
CA LEU A 117 5.21 2.81 3.69
C LEU A 117 4.17 1.78 3.22
N GLY A 118 4.55 0.86 2.34
CA GLY A 118 3.64 -0.16 1.83
C GLY A 118 2.99 -0.97 2.95
N SER A 119 1.69 -1.24 2.82
CA SER A 119 0.96 -2.12 3.74
C SER A 119 -0.27 -2.70 3.06
N LEU A 120 -0.53 -3.98 3.28
CA LEU A 120 -1.79 -4.57 2.82
C LEU A 120 -2.98 -3.85 3.45
N PRO A 121 -4.13 -3.77 2.75
CA PRO A 121 -5.37 -3.36 3.40
C PRO A 121 -5.67 -4.28 4.58
N PRO A 122 -6.34 -3.78 5.63
CA PRO A 122 -6.87 -4.67 6.66
C PRO A 122 -7.70 -5.79 6.00
N ALA A 123 -7.67 -6.98 6.59
CA ALA A 123 -8.50 -8.10 6.15
C ALA A 123 -9.93 -7.59 5.92
N ILE A 124 -10.46 -7.75 4.71
CA ILE A 124 -11.90 -7.60 4.52
C ILE A 124 -12.52 -8.65 5.44
N ALA A 125 -13.09 -8.20 6.55
CA ALA A 125 -14.00 -9.02 7.33
C ALA A 125 -15.09 -9.43 6.34
N ARG A 126 -15.09 -10.72 5.94
CA ARG A 126 -16.21 -11.24 5.15
C ARG A 126 -17.46 -10.95 5.99
N ARG A 127 -18.36 -10.12 5.46
CA ARG A 127 -19.72 -10.06 6.01
C ARG A 127 -20.28 -11.49 5.96
N PRO A 128 -20.98 -11.94 7.01
CA PRO A 128 -21.49 -13.30 7.11
C PRO A 128 -22.35 -13.68 5.90
#